data_AF-A0A966UIK6-F1
#
_entry.id   AF-A0A966UIK6-F1
#
_cell.length_a   1.000
_cell.length_b   1.000
_cell.length_c   1.000
_cell.angle_alpha   90.00
_cell.angle_beta   90.00
_cell.angle_gamma   90.00
#
_symmetry.space_group_name_H-M   'P 1'
#
loop_
_entity.id
_entity.type
_entity.pdbx_description
1 polymer ?
#
loop_
_entity_poly.entity_id
_entity_poly.type
_entity_poly.pdbx_seq_one_letter_code
_entity_poly.pdbx_strand_id
1 'polypeptide(L)'
;MANKQPEPFVNSSLLPLGPDKTIYRKISSDGVTTEKTNLGTFLRVEKSAITTLTEHAMRDIAHLLRTEHLQQLAEILKDPQASANDRFVALDLLKNASI
;
A
#
# COMPACT_ATOMS: atom_id res chain seq x y z
N MET A 1 -21.30 -19.50 46.74
CA MET A 1 -20.58 -18.59 45.82
C MET A 1 -21.32 -18.63 44.50
N ALA A 2 -21.87 -17.50 44.04
CA ALA A 2 -22.78 -17.48 42.89
C ALA A 2 -22.03 -17.91 41.61
N ASN A 3 -22.61 -18.88 40.90
CA ASN A 3 -22.08 -19.44 39.66
C ASN A 3 -22.33 -18.43 38.52
N LYS A 4 -21.39 -17.49 38.31
CA LYS A 4 -21.52 -16.50 37.25
C LYS A 4 -21.29 -17.19 35.91
N GLN A 5 -22.33 -17.29 35.08
CA GLN A 5 -22.19 -17.79 33.72
C GLN A 5 -21.13 -16.97 32.98
N PRO A 6 -20.26 -17.60 32.18
CA PRO A 6 -19.30 -16.88 31.37
C PRO A 6 -20.06 -16.00 30.38
N GLU A 7 -19.54 -14.78 30.17
CA GLU A 7 -20.04 -13.87 29.14
C GLU A 7 -20.05 -14.57 27.77
N PRO A 8 -21.03 -14.28 26.89
CA PRO A 8 -21.10 -14.86 25.57
C PRO A 8 -19.85 -14.53 24.74
N PHE A 9 -19.39 -15.49 23.94
CA PHE A 9 -18.22 -15.31 23.08
C PHE A 9 -18.45 -14.18 22.07
N VAL A 10 -17.54 -13.21 22.06
CA VAL A 10 -17.48 -12.14 21.06
C VAL A 10 -16.20 -12.33 20.26
N ASN A 11 -16.34 -12.60 18.96
CA ASN A 11 -15.21 -12.62 18.06
C ASN A 11 -14.73 -11.18 17.83
N SER A 12 -13.44 -10.93 18.00
CA SER A 12 -12.80 -9.68 17.62
C SER A 12 -11.61 -10.00 16.74
N SER A 13 -11.41 -9.20 15.68
CA SER A 13 -10.22 -9.33 14.86
C SER A 13 -9.00 -8.86 15.64
N LEU A 14 -7.94 -9.66 15.63
CA LEU A 14 -6.63 -9.29 16.18
C LEU A 14 -6.05 -8.05 15.47
N LEU A 15 -6.34 -7.91 14.17
CA LEU A 15 -5.82 -6.85 13.32
C LEU A 15 -6.98 -6.23 12.53
N PRO A 16 -7.74 -5.29 13.14
CA PRO A 16 -8.78 -4.57 12.42
C PRO A 16 -8.14 -3.71 11.32
N LEU A 17 -8.73 -3.74 10.13
CA LEU A 17 -8.26 -2.91 9.03
C LEU A 17 -8.52 -1.43 9.34
N GLY A 18 -7.51 -0.60 9.12
CA GLY A 18 -7.64 0.85 9.15
C GLY A 18 -8.21 1.41 7.86
N PRO A 19 -8.43 2.75 7.79
CA PRO A 19 -8.84 3.40 6.56
C PRO A 19 -7.75 3.26 5.49
N ASP A 20 -8.14 2.88 4.28
CA ASP A 20 -7.25 2.90 3.13
C ASP A 20 -7.16 4.31 2.55
N LYS A 21 -5.97 4.89 2.57
CA LYS A 21 -5.65 6.21 2.00
C LYS A 21 -4.86 6.10 0.70
N THR A 22 -4.64 4.88 0.21
CA THR A 22 -3.82 4.61 -0.97
C THR A 22 -4.55 5.08 -2.23
N ILE A 23 -3.82 5.78 -3.10
CA ILE A 23 -4.35 6.20 -4.40
C ILE A 23 -3.97 5.13 -5.43
N TYR A 24 -4.97 4.58 -6.12
CA TYR A 24 -4.80 3.52 -7.12
C TYR A 24 -4.90 4.05 -8.54
N ARG A 25 -4.05 3.50 -9.42
CA ARG A 25 -4.15 3.65 -10.87
C ARG A 25 -4.64 2.35 -11.48
N LYS A 26 -5.62 2.41 -12.38
CA LYS A 26 -6.06 1.23 -13.13
C LYS A 26 -4.97 0.82 -14.12
N ILE A 27 -4.58 -0.46 -14.09
CA ILE A 27 -3.64 -1.06 -15.04
C ILE A 27 -4.40 -1.64 -16.24
N SER A 28 -5.26 -2.62 -16.00
CA SER A 28 -6.15 -3.21 -17.01
C SER A 28 -7.37 -3.86 -16.34
N SER A 29 -8.34 -4.29 -17.14
CA SER A 29 -9.41 -5.22 -16.75
C SER A 29 -9.27 -6.60 -17.43
N ASP A 30 -8.23 -6.81 -18.24
CA ASP A 30 -8.01 -8.06 -18.95
C ASP A 30 -7.74 -9.21 -18.00
N GLY A 31 -8.25 -10.40 -18.34
CA GLY A 31 -8.13 -11.58 -17.50
C GLY A 31 -8.97 -11.52 -16.21
N VAL A 32 -9.87 -10.54 -16.07
CA VAL A 32 -10.79 -10.44 -14.93
C VAL A 32 -12.24 -10.50 -15.43
N THR A 33 -12.98 -11.51 -14.99
CA THR A 33 -14.39 -11.69 -15.33
C THR A 33 -15.21 -12.08 -14.12
N THR A 34 -16.53 -12.01 -14.26
CA THR A 34 -17.46 -12.39 -13.20
C THR A 34 -18.27 -13.60 -13.65
N GLU A 35 -18.37 -14.61 -12.79
CA GLU A 35 -19.13 -15.83 -13.04
C GLU A 35 -20.19 -16.00 -11.95
N LYS A 36 -21.42 -16.35 -12.33
CA LYS A 36 -22.50 -16.69 -11.39
C LYS A 36 -22.49 -18.19 -11.12
N THR A 37 -22.48 -18.57 -9.86
CA THR A 37 -22.59 -19.95 -9.40
C THR A 37 -23.75 -20.09 -8.42
N ASN A 38 -24.09 -21.33 -8.05
CA ASN A 38 -25.11 -21.61 -7.04
C ASN A 38 -24.76 -21.06 -5.65
N LEU A 39 -23.48 -20.71 -5.42
CA LEU A 39 -22.98 -20.15 -4.16
C LEU A 39 -22.91 -18.61 -4.19
N GLY A 40 -23.19 -17.98 -5.33
CA GLY A 40 -23.15 -16.53 -5.50
C GLY A 40 -22.32 -16.09 -6.70
N THR A 41 -21.97 -14.81 -6.71
CA THR A 41 -21.19 -14.18 -7.78
C THR A 41 -19.71 -14.24 -7.43
N PHE A 42 -18.90 -14.85 -8.30
CA PHE A 42 -17.47 -15.03 -8.12
C PHE A 42 -16.69 -14.19 -9.13
N LEU A 43 -15.54 -13.67 -8.70
CA LEU A 43 -14.58 -13.03 -9.58
C LEU A 43 -13.58 -14.09 -10.06
N ARG A 44 -13.52 -14.31 -11.37
CA ARG A 44 -12.50 -15.15 -11.99
C ARG A 44 -11.35 -14.26 -12.44
N VAL A 45 -10.14 -14.61 -11.98
CA VAL A 45 -8.92 -13.90 -12.30
C VAL A 45 -7.96 -14.88 -12.96
N GLU A 46 -7.54 -14.58 -14.18
CA GLU A 46 -6.56 -15.35 -14.92
C GLU A 46 -5.15 -15.13 -14.36
N LYS A 47 -4.29 -16.15 -14.53
CA LYS A 47 -2.87 -16.06 -14.11
C LYS A 47 -2.14 -14.90 -14.80
N SER A 48 -2.46 -14.66 -16.07
CA SER A 48 -1.92 -13.55 -16.87
C SER A 48 -2.16 -12.18 -16.23
N ALA A 49 -3.34 -11.94 -15.66
CA ALA A 49 -3.67 -10.69 -14.98
C ALA A 49 -2.76 -10.43 -13.77
N ILE A 50 -2.42 -11.49 -13.02
CA ILE A 50 -1.49 -11.41 -11.89
C ILE A 50 -0.07 -11.11 -12.38
N THR A 51 0.38 -11.81 -13.44
CA THR A 51 1.70 -11.55 -14.04
C THR A 51 1.85 -10.10 -14.49
N THR A 52 0.87 -9.56 -15.22
CA THR A 52 0.86 -8.16 -15.67
C THR A 52 0.87 -7.19 -14.50
N LEU A 53 0.05 -7.43 -13.46
CA LEU A 53 0.04 -6.61 -12.25
C LEU A 53 1.42 -6.59 -11.58
N THR A 54 2.05 -7.75 -11.42
CA THR A 54 3.37 -7.87 -10.80
C THR A 54 4.45 -7.18 -11.63
N GLU A 55 4.44 -7.31 -12.95
CA GLU A 55 5.41 -6.64 -13.82
C GLU A 55 5.35 -5.11 -13.63
N HIS A 56 4.15 -4.53 -13.67
CA HIS A 56 3.97 -3.10 -13.42
C HIS A 56 4.41 -2.70 -12.01
N ALA A 57 4.03 -3.47 -10.98
CA ALA A 57 4.38 -3.16 -9.60
C ALA A 57 5.90 -3.20 -9.37
N MET A 58 6.59 -4.20 -9.94
CA MET A 58 8.04 -4.34 -9.80
C MET A 58 8.80 -3.25 -10.55
N ARG A 59 8.30 -2.83 -11.72
CA ARG A 59 8.85 -1.68 -12.43
C ARG A 59 8.64 -0.38 -11.63
N ASP A 60 7.42 -0.13 -11.17
CA ASP A 60 7.08 1.11 -10.50
C ASP A 60 7.83 1.23 -9.17
N ILE A 61 7.95 0.17 -8.36
CA ILE A 61 8.67 0.23 -7.08
C ILE A 61 10.19 0.40 -7.23
N ALA A 62 10.76 -0.02 -8.37
CA ALA A 62 12.19 0.12 -8.64
C ALA A 62 12.59 1.57 -9.00
N HIS A 63 11.63 2.37 -9.49
CA HIS A 63 11.91 3.70 -10.04
C HIS A 63 11.11 4.83 -9.38
N LEU A 64 10.03 4.53 -8.66
CA LEU A 64 9.15 5.51 -8.06
C LEU A 64 9.08 5.35 -6.55
N LEU A 65 8.97 6.49 -5.86
CA LEU A 65 8.78 6.56 -4.42
C LEU A 65 7.43 7.18 -4.10
N ARG A 66 6.89 6.87 -2.91
CA ARG A 66 5.65 7.49 -2.42
C ARG A 66 5.86 8.98 -2.18
N THR A 67 4.84 9.77 -2.51
CA THR A 67 4.85 11.23 -2.31
C THR A 67 5.15 11.63 -0.88
N GLU A 68 4.55 10.94 0.11
CA GLU A 68 4.79 11.22 1.53
C GLU A 68 6.28 11.05 1.92
N HIS A 69 6.97 10.06 1.35
CA HIS A 69 8.39 9.85 1.60
C HIS A 69 9.25 10.94 0.96
N LEU A 70 8.96 11.31 -0.29
CA LEU A 70 9.66 12.41 -0.97
C LEU A 70 9.45 13.75 -0.25
N GLN A 71 8.24 13.97 0.28
CA GLN A 71 7.92 15.14 1.08
C GLN A 71 8.75 15.20 2.37
N GLN A 72 8.95 14.08 3.06
CA GLN A 72 9.84 14.02 4.23
C GLN A 72 11.26 14.46 3.89
N LEU A 73 11.83 13.99 2.77
CA LEU A 73 13.16 14.42 2.32
C LEU A 73 13.19 15.92 1.97
N ALA A 74 12.14 16.43 1.32
CA ALA A 74 12.04 17.84 0.96
C ALA A 74 11.91 18.76 2.19
N GLU A 75 11.30 18.27 3.27
CA GLU A 75 11.18 19.00 4.54
C GLU A 75 12.52 19.18 5.25
N ILE A 76 13.43 18.19 5.17
CA ILE A 76 14.80 18.30 5.71
C ILE A 76 15.53 19.51 5.11
N LEU A 77 15.32 19.81 3.83
CA LEU A 77 15.96 20.95 3.18
C LEU A 77 15.47 22.30 3.71
N LYS A 78 14.28 22.35 4.32
CA LYS A 78 13.64 23.57 4.83
C LYS A 78 13.81 23.72 6.35
N ASP A 79 14.13 22.64 7.06
CA ASP A 79 14.22 22.63 8.51
C ASP A 79 15.46 23.41 9.01
N PRO A 80 15.29 24.54 9.74
CA PRO A 80 16.42 25.31 10.27
C PRO A 80 17.29 24.54 11.26
N GLN A 81 16.81 23.44 11.84
CA GLN A 81 17.57 22.58 12.76
C GLN A 81 18.36 21.47 12.04
N ALA A 82 18.09 21.22 10.74
CA ALA A 82 18.79 20.20 9.98
C ALA A 82 20.27 20.57 9.77
N SER A 83 21.17 19.61 10.00
CA SER A 83 22.60 19.81 9.82
C SER A 83 22.96 19.97 8.33
N ALA A 84 24.17 20.43 8.07
CA ALA A 84 24.68 20.50 6.69
C ALA A 84 24.70 19.12 6.01
N ASN A 85 25.00 18.06 6.76
CA ASN A 85 25.05 16.69 6.24
C ASN A 85 23.64 16.15 5.94
N ASP A 86 22.65 16.42 6.79
CA ASP A 86 21.27 16.00 6.53
C ASP A 86 20.75 16.61 5.23
N ARG A 87 21.00 17.90 5.03
CA ARG A 87 20.62 18.63 3.81
C ARG A 87 21.35 18.10 2.58
N PHE A 88 22.64 17.79 2.70
CA PHE A 88 23.44 17.22 1.63
C PHE A 88 22.89 15.86 1.19
N VAL A 89 22.68 14.94 2.14
CA VAL A 89 22.16 13.59 1.86
C VAL A 89 20.75 13.64 1.29
N ALA A 90 19.85 14.45 1.88
CA ALA A 90 18.48 14.59 1.39
C ALA A 90 18.44 15.11 -0.06
N LEU A 91 19.29 16.07 -0.39
CA LEU A 91 19.39 16.60 -1.75
C LEU A 91 19.85 15.52 -2.75
N ASP A 92 20.85 14.72 -2.39
CA ASP A 92 21.35 13.66 -3.25
C ASP A 92 20.34 12.53 -3.46
N LEU A 93 19.59 12.16 -2.42
CA LEU A 93 18.49 11.20 -2.53
C LEU A 93 17.36 11.72 -3.44
N LEU A 94 16.99 13.00 -3.32
CA LEU A 94 15.97 13.61 -4.19
C LEU A 94 16.42 13.70 -5.66
N LYS A 95 17.70 13.99 -5.90
CA LYS A 95 18.28 13.93 -7.25
C LYS A 95 18.24 12.51 -7.80
N ASN A 96 18.63 11.52 -7.01
CA ASN A 96 18.60 10.12 -7.42
C ASN A 96 17.18 9.67 -7.80
N ALA A 97 16.17 10.09 -7.03
CA ALA A 97 14.77 9.80 -7.31
C ALA A 97 14.23 10.44 -8.61
N SER A 98 14.99 11.37 -9.22
CA SER A 98 14.62 12.07 -10.45
C SER A 98 15.40 11.60 -11.69
N ILE A 99 16.28 10.61 -11.55
CA ILE A 99 17.10 10.02 -12.63
C ILE A 99 16.42 8.75 -13.13
#